data_AF-A0A1V1P2B3-F1
#
_entry.id   AF-A0A1V1P2B3-F1
#
_cell.length_a   1.000
_cell.length_b   1.000
_cell.length_c   1.000
_cell.angle_alpha   90.00
_cell.angle_beta   90.00
_cell.angle_gamma   90.00
#
_symmetry.space_group_name_H-M   'P 1'
#
loop_
_entity.id
_entity.type
_entity.pdbx_description
1 polymer ?
#
loop_
_entity_poly.entity_id
_entity_poly.type
_entity_poly.pdbx_seq_one_letter_code
_entity_poly.pdbx_strand_id
1 'polypeptide(L)'
;MHAVDSYGEIQSSDIRWLNIDNTRNPDNGIIAIHVFNDVTKQSINDVIISVTDKSNVQRKDSTEEEGYVIVNSLPPDELYTISAWKNGFEQQIKQSVRSLVKPKTPCTFYLKPLNMPGDINNDNKVDIIDLIIGLNALAGINKSSNLLNADITMDNDLDLGDLIWLMKKVCQSN
;
A
#
# COMPACT_ATOMS: atom_id res chain seq x y z
N MET A 1 -9.61 -56.36 -1.87
CA MET A 1 -9.63 -57.79 -2.23
C MET A 1 -8.27 -58.33 -1.83
N HIS A 2 -8.17 -59.04 -0.71
CA HIS A 2 -6.89 -59.56 -0.20
C HIS A 2 -6.57 -60.88 -0.89
N ALA A 3 -5.37 -60.98 -1.45
CA ALA A 3 -4.79 -62.26 -1.85
C ALA A 3 -3.89 -62.74 -0.70
N VAL A 4 -4.25 -63.86 -0.11
CA VAL A 4 -3.48 -64.59 0.92
C VAL A 4 -3.00 -65.86 0.23
N ASP A 5 -1.70 -66.12 0.22
CA ASP A 5 -1.18 -67.42 -0.20
C ASP A 5 -1.04 -68.38 0.99
N SER A 6 -0.86 -69.66 0.68
CA SER A 6 -1.05 -70.82 1.57
C SER A 6 -0.04 -70.97 2.70
N TYR A 7 0.86 -70.00 2.93
CA TYR A 7 1.92 -70.08 3.94
C TYR A 7 2.02 -68.90 4.90
N GLY A 8 1.06 -67.95 4.87
CA GLY A 8 0.85 -67.03 6.00
C GLY A 8 1.96 -66.00 6.23
N GLU A 9 2.75 -65.65 5.22
CA GLU A 9 3.66 -64.50 5.31
C GLU A 9 2.98 -63.24 4.77
N ILE A 10 2.87 -62.23 5.65
CA ILE A 10 2.49 -60.88 5.26
C ILE A 10 3.63 -60.32 4.41
N GLN A 11 3.43 -60.20 3.09
CA GLN A 11 4.32 -59.40 2.27
C GLN A 11 4.19 -57.93 2.73
N SER A 12 5.17 -57.48 3.51
CA SER A 12 5.31 -56.10 3.93
C SER A 12 5.52 -55.25 2.69
N SER A 13 4.49 -54.49 2.30
CA SER A 13 4.63 -53.42 1.31
C SER A 13 5.68 -52.43 1.80
N ASP A 14 6.62 -52.05 0.92
CA ASP A 14 7.62 -51.03 1.21
C ASP A 14 6.94 -49.73 1.68
N ILE A 15 7.01 -49.46 2.98
CA ILE A 15 6.62 -48.17 3.55
C ILE A 15 7.72 -47.19 3.15
N ARG A 16 7.46 -46.38 2.11
CA ARG A 16 8.33 -45.25 1.78
C ARG A 16 8.10 -44.15 2.81
N TRP A 17 9.01 -44.04 3.76
CA TRP A 17 9.05 -42.92 4.70
C TRP A 17 9.49 -41.67 3.93
N LEU A 18 8.55 -40.75 3.71
CA LEU A 18 8.86 -39.41 3.23
C LEU A 18 9.53 -38.66 4.39
N ASN A 19 10.87 -38.62 4.41
CA ASN A 19 11.61 -37.81 5.37
C ASN A 19 11.72 -36.38 4.85
N ILE A 20 10.79 -35.51 5.25
CA ILE A 20 10.88 -34.07 4.97
C ILE A 20 11.81 -33.47 6.04
N ASP A 21 13.06 -33.21 5.66
CA ASP A 21 14.01 -32.49 6.50
C ASP A 21 13.65 -30.99 6.55
N ASN A 22 12.91 -30.60 7.58
CA ASN A 22 12.60 -29.20 7.86
C ASN A 22 13.72 -28.45 8.60
N THR A 23 14.85 -29.08 8.95
CA THR A 23 15.97 -28.40 9.64
C THR A 23 16.75 -27.46 8.71
N ARG A 24 16.53 -27.57 7.40
CA ARG A 24 17.09 -26.69 6.37
C ARG A 24 16.05 -25.81 5.69
N ASN A 25 14.85 -25.66 6.25
CA ASN A 25 13.94 -24.67 5.73
C ASN A 25 14.58 -23.30 6.07
N PRO A 26 15.15 -22.57 5.09
CA PRO A 26 15.87 -21.36 5.42
C PRO A 26 14.88 -20.41 6.08
N ASP A 27 15.25 -19.91 7.24
CA ASP A 27 14.50 -18.88 7.92
C ASP A 27 14.34 -17.70 6.94
N ASN A 28 13.11 -17.46 6.51
CA ASN A 28 12.84 -16.43 5.51
C ASN A 28 12.76 -15.06 6.20
N GLY A 29 13.44 -14.07 5.62
CA GLY A 29 13.24 -12.67 5.95
C GLY A 29 11.81 -12.24 5.63
N ILE A 30 11.26 -11.40 6.51
CA ILE A 30 9.88 -10.90 6.44
C ILE A 30 9.91 -9.38 6.59
N ILE A 31 9.20 -8.70 5.68
CA ILE A 31 8.95 -7.26 5.76
C ILE A 31 7.45 -7.03 5.82
N ALA A 32 7.01 -6.34 6.88
CA ALA A 32 5.64 -5.94 7.10
C ALA A 32 5.46 -4.49 6.63
N ILE A 33 4.64 -4.29 5.61
CA ILE A 33 4.47 -2.98 4.96
C ILE A 33 3.08 -2.44 5.25
N HIS A 34 3.01 -1.17 5.67
CA HIS A 34 1.76 -0.45 5.86
C HIS A 34 1.79 0.84 5.06
N VAL A 35 0.72 1.15 4.33
CA VAL A 35 0.66 2.34 3.48
C VAL A 35 -0.51 3.22 3.90
N PHE A 36 -0.20 4.50 4.11
CA PHE A 36 -1.18 5.52 4.46
C PHE A 36 -1.21 6.63 3.42
N ASN A 37 -2.34 7.31 3.36
CA ASN A 37 -2.48 8.59 2.69
C ASN A 37 -1.83 9.66 3.57
N ASP A 38 -0.89 10.42 3.02
CA ASP A 38 -0.17 11.43 3.80
C ASP A 38 -1.07 12.61 4.24
N VAL A 39 -2.19 12.83 3.56
CA VAL A 39 -3.16 13.89 3.89
C VAL A 39 -4.20 13.39 4.88
N THR A 40 -4.94 12.33 4.53
CA THR A 40 -6.06 11.86 5.35
C THR A 40 -5.62 10.98 6.52
N LYS A 41 -4.37 10.50 6.50
CA LYS A 41 -3.81 9.53 7.45
C LYS A 41 -4.55 8.19 7.49
N GLN A 42 -5.48 7.95 6.56
CA GLN A 42 -6.16 6.69 6.39
C GLN A 42 -5.30 5.70 5.60
N SER A 43 -5.47 4.41 5.87
CA SER A 43 -4.80 3.36 5.13
C SER A 43 -5.22 3.31 3.67
N ILE A 44 -4.31 2.89 2.79
CA ILE A 44 -4.56 2.78 1.35
C ILE A 44 -4.45 1.31 0.92
N ASN A 45 -5.56 0.73 0.45
CA ASN A 45 -5.60 -0.61 -0.15
C ASN A 45 -5.09 -0.57 -1.59
N ASP A 46 -4.82 -1.72 -2.22
CA ASP A 46 -4.42 -1.85 -3.63
C ASP A 46 -3.17 -1.02 -4.02
N VAL A 47 -2.27 -0.77 -3.08
CA VAL A 47 -0.98 -0.14 -3.36
C VAL A 47 -0.03 -1.23 -3.84
N ILE A 48 0.52 -1.06 -5.04
CA ILE A 48 1.52 -1.97 -5.58
C ILE A 48 2.83 -1.73 -4.85
N ILE A 49 3.30 -2.77 -4.18
CA ILE A 49 4.59 -2.84 -3.53
C ILE A 49 5.54 -3.61 -4.43
N SER A 50 6.71 -3.03 -4.74
CA SER A 50 7.80 -3.74 -5.41
C SER A 50 9.03 -3.76 -4.51
N VAL A 51 9.47 -4.95 -4.14
CA VAL A 51 10.68 -5.21 -3.34
C VAL A 51 11.76 -5.76 -4.26
N THR A 52 12.89 -5.06 -4.36
CA THR A 52 13.98 -5.37 -5.28
C THR A 52 15.29 -5.47 -4.51
N ASP A 53 16.05 -6.55 -4.71
CA ASP A 53 17.41 -6.68 -4.19
C ASP A 53 18.46 -6.16 -5.18
N LYS A 54 19.75 -6.27 -4.84
CA LYS A 54 20.87 -5.88 -5.72
C LYS A 54 20.95 -6.71 -7.00
N SER A 55 20.34 -7.89 -7.02
CA SER A 55 20.28 -8.81 -8.16
C SER A 55 19.07 -8.55 -9.05
N ASN A 56 18.29 -7.50 -8.78
CA ASN A 56 17.00 -7.19 -9.42
C ASN A 56 15.94 -8.28 -9.27
N VAL A 57 16.02 -9.14 -8.24
CA VAL A 57 14.93 -10.05 -7.91
C VAL A 57 13.76 -9.22 -7.41
N GLN A 58 12.68 -9.17 -8.19
CA GLN A 58 11.48 -8.41 -7.84
C GLN A 58 10.43 -9.32 -7.23
N ARG A 59 9.99 -8.98 -6.02
CA ARG A 59 8.69 -9.40 -5.50
C ARG A 59 7.73 -8.24 -5.69
N LYS A 60 6.57 -8.52 -6.29
CA LYS A 60 5.48 -7.57 -6.40
C LYS A 60 4.27 -8.10 -5.66
N ASP A 61 3.68 -7.24 -4.85
CA ASP A 61 2.49 -7.54 -4.07
C ASP A 61 1.60 -6.30 -4.02
N SER A 62 0.39 -6.44 -3.49
CA SER A 62 -0.54 -5.33 -3.29
C SER A 62 -0.99 -5.27 -1.84
N THR A 63 -1.17 -4.06 -1.31
CA THR A 63 -1.81 -3.91 0.01
C THR A 63 -3.23 -4.45 -0.01
N GLU A 64 -3.57 -5.22 1.02
CA GLU A 64 -4.90 -5.77 1.23
C GLU A 64 -5.75 -4.80 2.06
N GLU A 65 -6.75 -5.32 2.78
CA GLU A 65 -7.56 -4.55 3.73
C GLU A 65 -6.66 -3.84 4.75
N GLU A 66 -7.08 -2.66 5.19
CA GLU A 66 -6.32 -1.78 6.08
C GLU A 66 -4.95 -1.34 5.52
N GLY A 67 -4.70 -1.44 4.22
CA GLY A 67 -3.48 -0.95 3.56
C GLY A 67 -2.20 -1.68 3.95
N TYR A 68 -2.32 -2.93 4.39
CA TYR A 68 -1.23 -3.75 4.91
C TYR A 68 -0.83 -4.87 3.95
N VAL A 69 0.46 -5.23 3.91
CA VAL A 69 0.97 -6.42 3.19
C VAL A 69 2.20 -7.01 3.87
N ILE A 70 2.34 -8.33 3.80
CA ILE A 70 3.50 -9.06 4.30
C ILE A 70 4.28 -9.64 3.13
N VAL A 71 5.47 -9.09 2.87
CA VAL A 71 6.40 -9.68 1.91
C VAL A 71 7.26 -10.70 2.65
N ASN A 72 7.05 -11.97 2.32
CA ASN A 72 7.77 -13.11 2.90
C ASN A 72 8.72 -13.74 1.88
N SER A 73 9.38 -14.83 2.27
CA SER A 73 10.26 -15.62 1.39
C SER A 73 11.40 -14.78 0.78
N LEU A 74 11.87 -13.79 1.55
CA LEU A 74 13.04 -13.00 1.23
C LEU A 74 14.27 -13.67 1.85
N PRO A 75 15.42 -13.72 1.15
CA PRO A 75 16.68 -13.95 1.82
C PRO A 75 16.83 -13.09 3.08
N PRO A 76 17.11 -13.67 4.26
CA PRO A 76 17.24 -12.91 5.49
C PRO A 76 18.53 -12.08 5.50
N ASP A 77 18.53 -10.98 6.26
CA ASP A 77 19.68 -10.09 6.48
C ASP A 77 20.20 -9.34 5.24
N GLU A 78 19.50 -9.46 4.11
CA GLU A 78 19.78 -8.72 2.88
C GLU A 78 19.13 -7.34 2.87
N LEU A 79 19.69 -6.44 2.05
CA LEU A 79 19.19 -5.08 1.87
C LEU A 79 18.36 -4.96 0.60
N TYR A 80 17.15 -4.43 0.76
CA TYR A 80 16.18 -4.24 -0.30
C TYR A 80 15.89 -2.77 -0.58
N THR A 81 15.53 -2.49 -1.83
CA THR A 81 14.82 -1.28 -2.24
C THR A 81 13.35 -1.61 -2.37
N ILE A 82 12.51 -0.88 -1.65
CA ILE A 82 11.06 -1.05 -1.64
C ILE A 82 10.44 0.19 -2.26
N SER A 83 9.57 -0.01 -3.25
CA SER A 83 8.76 1.06 -3.80
C SER A 83 7.28 0.79 -3.58
N ALA A 84 6.53 1.84 -3.28
CA ALA A 84 5.08 1.83 -3.13
C ALA A 84 4.47 2.75 -4.17
N TRP A 85 3.54 2.23 -4.97
CA TRP A 85 2.90 2.96 -6.06
C TRP A 85 1.40 2.66 -6.11
N LYS A 86 0.61 3.70 -6.32
CA LYS A 86 -0.81 3.60 -6.64
C LYS A 86 -1.17 4.71 -7.61
N ASN A 87 -2.04 4.43 -8.57
CA ASN A 87 -2.56 5.46 -9.46
C ASN A 87 -3.25 6.57 -8.65
N GLY A 88 -3.01 7.83 -9.01
CA GLY A 88 -3.48 9.00 -8.25
C GLY A 88 -2.59 9.41 -7.07
N PHE A 89 -1.46 8.74 -6.85
CA PHE A 89 -0.50 9.07 -5.78
C PHE A 89 0.93 9.20 -6.32
N GLU A 90 1.74 10.04 -5.67
CA GLU A 90 3.19 10.09 -5.87
C GLU A 90 3.83 8.77 -5.42
N GLN A 91 4.71 8.21 -6.26
CA GLN A 91 5.47 7.01 -5.91
C GLN A 91 6.46 7.33 -4.78
N GLN A 92 6.57 6.43 -3.80
CA GLN A 92 7.62 6.51 -2.79
C GLN A 92 8.57 5.32 -2.87
N ILE A 93 9.85 5.58 -2.54
CA ILE A 93 10.93 4.61 -2.56
C ILE A 93 11.69 4.68 -1.23
N LYS A 94 11.93 3.52 -0.62
CA LYS A 94 12.82 3.35 0.52
C LYS A 94 13.94 2.41 0.15
N GLN A 95 15.17 2.85 0.38
CA GLN A 95 16.37 2.06 0.12
C GLN A 95 16.90 1.44 1.40
N SER A 96 17.74 0.41 1.26
CA SER A 96 18.47 -0.21 2.37
C SER A 96 17.56 -0.76 3.48
N VAL A 97 16.40 -1.29 3.12
CA VAL A 97 15.50 -1.97 4.09
C VAL A 97 16.00 -3.39 4.31
N ARG A 98 16.39 -3.70 5.54
CA ARG A 98 16.89 -5.04 5.91
C ARG A 98 15.74 -6.00 6.19
N SER A 99 15.73 -7.17 5.57
CA SER A 99 14.77 -8.22 5.92
C SER A 99 15.21 -8.93 7.21
N LEU A 100 14.27 -9.22 8.10
CA LEU A 100 14.53 -9.95 9.34
C LEU A 100 13.62 -11.16 9.44
N VAL A 101 14.14 -12.25 9.99
CA VAL A 101 13.36 -13.47 10.23
C VAL A 101 12.35 -13.21 11.36
N LYS A 102 12.85 -12.75 12.52
CA LYS A 102 12.07 -12.32 13.68
C LYS A 102 12.83 -11.25 14.48
N PRO A 103 12.17 -10.18 14.94
CA PRO A 103 10.82 -9.75 14.54
C PRO A 103 10.78 -9.38 13.06
N LYS A 104 9.59 -9.40 12.44
CA LYS A 104 9.40 -8.91 11.07
C LYS A 104 9.84 -7.44 10.97
N THR A 105 10.47 -7.03 9.87
CA THR A 105 10.88 -5.64 9.67
C THR A 105 9.65 -4.78 9.38
N PRO A 106 9.29 -3.81 10.24
CA PRO A 106 8.20 -2.88 9.93
C PRO A 106 8.67 -1.84 8.89
N CYS A 107 7.81 -1.53 7.94
CA CYS A 107 8.08 -0.51 6.92
C CYS A 107 6.79 0.26 6.61
N THR A 108 6.79 1.58 6.80
CA THR A 108 5.60 2.41 6.57
C THR A 108 5.80 3.40 5.43
N PHE A 109 4.83 3.51 4.52
CA PHE A 109 4.81 4.55 3.48
C PHE A 109 3.68 5.55 3.72
N TYR A 110 3.91 6.80 3.34
CA TYR A 110 2.92 7.87 3.34
C TYR A 110 2.81 8.42 1.93
N LEU A 111 1.87 7.90 1.14
CA LEU A 111 1.71 8.32 -0.24
C LEU A 111 0.93 9.63 -0.29
N LYS A 112 1.48 10.59 -1.02
CA LYS A 112 0.87 11.89 -1.25
C LYS A 112 -0.02 11.80 -2.50
N PRO A 113 -1.32 12.16 -2.45
CA PRO A 113 -2.16 12.25 -3.64
C PRO A 113 -1.54 13.20 -4.67
N LEU A 114 -1.61 12.86 -5.95
CA LEU A 114 -1.17 13.75 -7.05
C LEU A 114 -2.08 14.98 -7.16
N ASN A 115 -3.36 14.78 -6.86
CA ASN A 115 -4.38 15.82 -6.78
C ASN A 115 -4.97 15.73 -5.37
N MET A 116 -4.78 16.78 -4.57
CA MET A 116 -5.35 16.82 -3.22
C MET A 116 -6.75 17.46 -3.31
N PRO A 117 -7.83 16.76 -2.92
CA PRO A 117 -9.15 17.36 -2.89
C PRO A 117 -9.16 18.62 -2.02
N GLY A 118 -9.61 19.72 -2.59
CA GLY A 118 -9.63 21.05 -1.98
C GLY A 118 -8.34 21.86 -2.10
N ASP A 119 -7.25 21.33 -2.67
CA ASP A 119 -6.05 22.11 -3.02
C ASP A 119 -6.27 22.75 -4.39
N ILE A 120 -7.04 23.84 -4.40
CA ILE A 120 -7.51 24.49 -5.62
C ILE A 120 -6.37 25.29 -6.26
N ASN A 121 -5.45 25.83 -5.46
CA ASN A 121 -4.31 26.59 -5.96
C ASN A 121 -3.08 25.72 -6.34
N ASN A 122 -3.11 24.41 -6.07
CA ASN A 122 -2.04 23.43 -6.28
C ASN A 122 -0.75 23.74 -5.50
N ASP A 123 -0.87 24.26 -4.27
CA ASP A 123 0.27 24.54 -3.39
C ASP A 123 0.60 23.38 -2.43
N ASN A 124 -0.14 22.26 -2.55
CA ASN A 124 -0.08 21.08 -1.70
C ASN A 124 -0.59 21.30 -0.27
N LYS A 125 -1.44 22.30 -0.07
CA LYS A 125 -2.16 22.53 1.18
C LYS A 125 -3.64 22.73 0.86
N VAL A 126 -4.46 22.60 1.90
CA VAL A 126 -5.86 23.00 1.87
C VAL A 126 -6.02 24.06 2.93
N ASP A 127 -5.94 25.32 2.51
CA ASP A 127 -5.95 26.47 3.42
C ASP A 127 -6.95 27.55 3.00
N ILE A 128 -6.87 28.72 3.65
CA ILE A 128 -7.81 29.80 3.43
C ILE A 128 -7.74 30.36 1.99
N ILE A 129 -6.59 30.22 1.32
CA ILE A 129 -6.41 30.64 -0.07
C ILE A 129 -7.28 29.77 -0.98
N ASP A 130 -7.31 28.46 -0.78
CA ASP A 130 -8.17 27.55 -1.55
C ASP A 130 -9.65 27.88 -1.36
N LEU A 131 -10.07 28.13 -0.11
CA LEU A 131 -11.43 28.53 0.20
C LEU A 131 -11.84 29.82 -0.53
N ILE A 132 -10.95 30.83 -0.56
CA ILE A 132 -11.20 32.09 -1.28
C ILE A 132 -11.32 31.85 -2.78
N ILE A 133 -10.48 30.99 -3.36
CA ILE A 133 -10.54 30.66 -4.79
C ILE A 133 -11.83 29.92 -5.13
N GLY A 134 -12.21 28.91 -4.33
CA GLY A 134 -13.48 28.20 -4.48
C GLY A 134 -14.68 29.15 -4.42
N LEU A 135 -14.68 30.09 -3.47
CA LEU A 135 -15.76 31.09 -3.34
C LEU A 135 -15.83 32.01 -4.56
N ASN A 136 -14.69 32.47 -5.06
CA ASN A 136 -14.61 33.30 -6.27
C ASN A 136 -15.10 32.55 -7.51
N ALA A 137 -14.80 31.25 -7.61
CA ALA A 137 -15.27 30.40 -8.70
C ALA A 137 -16.79 30.21 -8.63
N LEU A 138 -17.34 29.91 -7.45
CA LEU A 138 -18.80 29.78 -7.23
C LEU A 138 -19.54 31.10 -7.51
N ALA A 139 -18.95 32.24 -7.12
CA ALA A 139 -19.49 33.58 -7.38
C ALA A 139 -19.36 34.02 -8.85
N GLY A 140 -18.68 33.24 -9.71
CA GLY A 140 -18.45 33.58 -11.11
C GLY A 140 -17.46 34.72 -11.34
N ILE A 141 -16.67 35.10 -10.32
CA ILE A 141 -15.76 36.24 -10.35
C ILE A 141 -14.47 35.90 -11.09
N ASN A 142 -13.94 34.69 -10.89
CA ASN A 142 -12.74 34.19 -11.57
C ASN A 142 -12.91 32.69 -11.82
N LYS A 143 -13.45 32.32 -13.00
CA LYS A 143 -13.38 30.93 -13.46
C LYS A 143 -11.93 30.62 -13.79
N SER A 144 -11.14 30.21 -12.78
CA SER A 144 -9.85 29.60 -13.05
C SER A 144 -10.09 28.38 -13.94
N SER A 145 -9.23 28.17 -14.93
CA SER A 145 -9.42 27.14 -15.95
C SER A 145 -9.15 25.72 -15.43
N ASN A 146 -8.82 25.56 -14.14
CA ASN A 146 -8.46 24.27 -13.58
C ASN A 146 -8.98 24.13 -12.14
N LEU A 147 -10.29 23.90 -12.02
CA LEU A 147 -11.00 23.61 -10.76
C LEU A 147 -11.07 22.10 -10.50
N LEU A 148 -10.14 21.32 -11.06
CA LEU A 148 -10.12 19.85 -10.97
C LEU A 148 -10.09 19.33 -9.53
N ASN A 149 -9.55 20.12 -8.60
CA ASN A 149 -9.50 19.81 -7.17
C ASN A 149 -10.61 20.49 -6.37
N ALA A 150 -11.43 21.33 -7.00
CA ALA A 150 -12.47 22.11 -6.35
C ALA A 150 -13.79 21.33 -6.18
N ASP A 151 -14.09 20.41 -7.10
CA ASP A 151 -15.15 19.41 -6.94
C ASP A 151 -14.65 18.31 -5.99
N ILE A 152 -14.97 18.48 -4.72
CA ILE A 152 -14.53 17.62 -3.63
C ILE A 152 -15.55 16.50 -3.40
N THR A 153 -16.82 16.76 -3.69
CA THR A 153 -17.89 15.77 -3.54
C THR A 153 -17.95 14.77 -4.70
N MET A 154 -17.22 15.04 -5.78
CA MET A 154 -17.12 14.24 -7.00
C MET A 154 -18.45 14.13 -7.75
N ASP A 155 -19.29 15.16 -7.69
CA ASP A 155 -20.57 15.22 -8.40
C ASP A 155 -20.49 15.94 -9.76
N ASN A 156 -19.28 16.39 -10.13
CA ASN A 156 -18.92 17.16 -11.32
C ASN A 156 -19.34 18.63 -11.30
N ASP A 157 -19.87 19.13 -10.19
CA ASP A 157 -20.17 20.54 -10.00
C ASP A 157 -19.26 21.12 -8.90
N LEU A 158 -19.04 22.44 -8.94
CA LEU A 158 -18.49 23.17 -7.81
C LEU A 158 -19.65 23.90 -7.15
N ASP A 159 -20.03 23.47 -5.95
CA ASP A 159 -21.21 23.99 -5.26
C ASP A 159 -20.94 24.38 -3.79
N LEU A 160 -22.02 24.66 -3.05
CA LEU A 160 -21.92 25.00 -1.63
C LEU A 160 -21.47 23.81 -0.76
N GLY A 161 -21.72 22.57 -1.19
CA GLY A 161 -21.25 21.36 -0.54
C GLY A 161 -19.73 21.29 -0.50
N ASP A 162 -19.07 21.56 -1.62
CA ASP A 162 -17.59 21.61 -1.70
C ASP A 162 -17.01 22.71 -0.80
N LEU A 163 -17.62 23.90 -0.81
CA LEU A 163 -17.19 25.02 0.05
C LEU A 163 -17.36 24.71 1.54
N ILE A 164 -18.45 24.04 1.94
CA ILE A 164 -18.64 23.62 3.32
C ILE A 164 -17.56 22.63 3.74
N TRP A 165 -17.15 21.73 2.85
CA TRP A 165 -16.05 20.81 3.12
C TRP A 165 -14.72 21.56 3.29
N LEU A 166 -14.41 22.50 2.40
CA LEU A 166 -13.20 23.34 2.48
C LEU A 166 -13.16 24.09 3.80
N MET A 167 -14.25 24.77 4.18
CA MET A 167 -14.35 25.49 5.45
C MET A 167 -14.04 24.57 6.65
N LYS A 168 -14.63 23.36 6.67
CA LYS A 168 -14.36 22.39 7.74
C LYS A 168 -12.89 22.01 7.80
N LYS A 169 -12.26 21.79 6.65
CA LYS A 169 -10.82 21.46 6.59
C LYS A 169 -9.95 22.61 7.06
N VAL A 170 -10.16 23.82 6.55
CA VAL A 170 -9.39 25.00 6.97
C VAL A 170 -9.52 25.24 8.47
N CYS A 171 -10.71 25.05 9.06
CA CYS A 171 -10.89 25.17 10.51
C CYS A 171 -10.17 24.09 11.33
N GLN A 172 -9.98 22.89 10.78
CA GLN A 172 -9.29 21.78 11.45
C GLN A 172 -7.76 21.84 11.31
N SER A 173 -7.26 22.64 10.38
CA SER A 173 -5.82 22.80 10.10
C SER A 173 -5.12 23.82 11.01
N ASN A 174 -5.81 24.40 12.01
CA ASN A 174 -5.26 25.34 13.01
C ASN A 174 -4.95 24.68 14.34
#